data_AF-A0AAD3XIL0-F1
#
_entry.id   AF-A0AAD3XIL0-F1
#
_cell.length_a   1.000
_cell.length_b   1.000
_cell.length_c   1.000
_cell.angle_alpha   90.00
_cell.angle_beta   90.00
_cell.angle_gamma   90.00
#
_symmetry.space_group_name_H-M   'P 1'
#
loop_
_entity.id
_entity.type
_entity.pdbx_description
1 polymer ?
#
loop_
_entity_poly.entity_id
_entity_poly.type
_entity_poly.pdbx_seq_one_letter_code
_entity_poly.pdbx_strand_id
1 'polypeptide(L)'
;MGLLILLLEKGVMGIPCFEATLARTADVELCLPKEEVLPISYSSLEAASSSPIPRYIMLYEEAEEGPQRGGCGRNCLRNCCIQGAKFPLYSYKGLNNIAKHKHMSHEARDPPVAFLESLLLGEWEDRMHRGLFRYDVTACETKVIPGQYGFIAQLNEGRHLKKRPTEFRVDKVLQPFDDSKFNFTKVGQEEVLFQFEASENDEIQFIPAAPIDVKNSPSIVAINVSPIEYGHVLLIPRILECLPQRIDQESFMLALQMAMEAGSPYFRLGYNSLGAFATINHLHFQAYYLAVPFPIEKAPTRKITNMDAGVKISELLNYPVRGLIFEGGSFLQDLSNAVSGSCICLQDNNIPYNVLISDSGSRVFVIPQCYAEKQALGEVSPELLDTQVNPAVWEISGHMVLKRKKDYEDATEENAWRLLAEVSLSEVRFEEVKALIFEAISSLANDNGDGILREEQELLSQPLEEVDAENKSSSAIISRSQDCVVLQ
;
A
#
# COMPACT_ATOMS: atom_id res chain seq x y z
N MET A 1 -31.85 -37.05 -40.33
CA MET A 1 -33.17 -37.06 -39.68
C MET A 1 -33.34 -35.70 -39.00
N GLY A 2 -34.02 -34.72 -39.57
CA GLY A 2 -35.11 -34.82 -40.53
C GLY A 2 -36.39 -34.42 -39.83
N LEU A 3 -36.64 -33.11 -39.83
CA LEU A 3 -37.95 -32.47 -39.91
C LEU A 3 -37.67 -31.00 -40.29
N LEU A 4 -38.29 -30.36 -41.27
CA LEU A 4 -39.12 -30.81 -42.38
C LEU A 4 -39.36 -29.56 -43.25
N ILE A 5 -39.00 -29.65 -44.53
CA ILE A 5 -39.81 -29.23 -45.71
C ILE A 5 -40.32 -27.78 -45.76
N LEU A 6 -39.79 -26.99 -46.72
CA LEU A 6 -40.55 -26.59 -47.92
C LEU A 6 -39.66 -25.97 -49.02
N LEU A 7 -39.76 -26.60 -50.20
CA LEU A 7 -39.54 -26.07 -51.55
C LEU A 7 -38.13 -26.13 -52.15
N LEU A 8 -37.83 -27.34 -52.65
CA LEU A 8 -37.29 -27.52 -53.99
C LEU A 8 -38.27 -26.95 -55.03
N GLU A 9 -37.79 -26.09 -55.93
CA GLU A 9 -38.20 -26.14 -57.34
C GLU A 9 -37.18 -25.41 -58.22
N LYS A 10 -36.88 -26.05 -59.37
CA LYS A 10 -36.05 -25.60 -60.49
C LYS A 10 -34.53 -25.79 -60.34
N GLY A 11 -34.12 -27.05 -60.54
CA GLY A 11 -32.77 -27.37 -60.95
C GLY A 11 -32.50 -26.99 -62.41
N VAL A 12 -31.23 -26.79 -62.75
CA VAL A 12 -30.63 -27.10 -64.05
C VAL A 12 -29.13 -27.33 -63.84
N MET A 13 -28.74 -28.60 -64.02
CA MET A 13 -27.51 -29.15 -64.63
C MET A 13 -26.11 -28.56 -64.39
N GLY A 14 -25.17 -29.47 -64.08
CA GLY A 14 -23.84 -29.47 -64.70
C GLY A 14 -22.65 -29.79 -63.78
N ILE A 15 -22.34 -31.07 -63.58
CA ILE A 15 -20.98 -31.55 -63.24
C ILE A 15 -20.26 -31.78 -64.60
N PRO A 16 -18.92 -31.59 -64.74
CA PRO A 16 -18.01 -32.69 -64.42
C PRO A 16 -16.70 -32.28 -63.72
N CYS A 17 -16.20 -33.23 -62.93
CA CYS A 17 -14.86 -33.30 -62.35
C CYS A 17 -13.73 -33.19 -63.39
N PHE A 18 -12.56 -32.71 -62.94
CA PHE A 18 -11.26 -33.18 -63.45
C PHE A 18 -10.23 -33.25 -62.31
N GLU A 19 -9.49 -34.36 -62.31
CA GLU A 19 -8.45 -34.75 -61.36
C GLU A 19 -7.10 -34.03 -61.56
N ALA A 20 -6.43 -33.81 -60.42
CA ALA A 20 -4.98 -33.90 -60.12
C ALA A 20 -3.92 -33.52 -61.16
N THR A 21 -3.02 -32.59 -60.81
CA THR A 21 -1.56 -32.76 -60.97
C THR A 21 -0.75 -31.86 -60.01
N LEU A 22 0.30 -32.43 -59.42
CA LEU A 22 1.36 -31.80 -58.61
C LEU A 22 2.08 -30.64 -59.34
N ALA A 23 2.50 -29.60 -58.59
CA ALA A 23 3.91 -29.19 -58.43
C ALA A 23 4.12 -27.79 -57.79
N ARG A 24 5.07 -27.75 -56.84
CA ARG A 24 6.03 -26.67 -56.50
C ARG A 24 5.58 -25.41 -55.76
N THR A 25 5.92 -25.41 -54.46
CA THR A 25 6.61 -24.36 -53.68
C THR A 25 6.76 -22.98 -54.32
N ALA A 26 6.07 -21.99 -53.74
CA ALA A 26 6.44 -20.59 -53.73
C ALA A 26 6.07 -20.00 -52.37
N ASP A 27 6.98 -19.20 -51.82
CA ASP A 27 6.95 -18.57 -50.51
C ASP A 27 5.67 -17.79 -50.24
N VAL A 28 5.06 -18.01 -49.07
CA VAL A 28 4.06 -17.12 -48.49
C VAL A 28 4.62 -16.61 -47.17
N GLU A 29 5.13 -15.38 -47.22
CA GLU A 29 5.35 -14.52 -46.07
C GLU A 29 4.02 -14.39 -45.31
N LEU A 30 3.90 -15.10 -44.19
CA LEU A 30 2.82 -14.91 -43.23
C LEU A 30 3.08 -13.57 -42.52
N CYS A 31 2.50 -12.49 -43.07
CA CYS A 31 2.26 -11.25 -42.33
C CYS A 31 1.34 -11.56 -41.15
N LEU A 32 1.93 -11.76 -39.97
CA LEU A 32 1.20 -11.67 -38.71
C LEU A 32 0.75 -10.21 -38.51
N PRO A 33 -0.50 -9.96 -38.09
CA PRO A 33 -0.97 -8.61 -37.84
C PRO A 33 -0.17 -8.01 -36.68
N LYS A 34 0.31 -6.77 -36.87
CA LYS A 34 0.84 -5.95 -35.78
C LYS A 34 -0.26 -5.83 -34.72
N GLU A 35 0.01 -6.29 -33.51
CA GLU A 35 -0.84 -6.01 -32.36
C GLU A 35 -0.93 -4.49 -32.18
N GLU A 36 -2.14 -3.94 -32.29
CA GLU A 36 -2.40 -2.54 -32.00
C GLU A 36 -2.23 -2.30 -30.50
N VAL A 37 -1.34 -1.35 -30.17
CA VAL A 37 -1.17 -0.82 -28.81
C VAL A 37 -2.45 -0.06 -28.45
N LEU A 38 -3.28 -0.64 -27.60
CA LEU A 38 -4.49 0.02 -27.12
C LEU A 38 -4.12 0.98 -25.96
N PRO A 39 -4.44 2.28 -26.06
CA PRO A 39 -4.28 3.20 -24.93
C PRO A 39 -5.24 2.79 -23.81
N ILE A 40 -4.78 2.88 -22.55
CA ILE A 40 -5.65 2.74 -21.39
C ILE A 40 -6.52 4.00 -21.31
N SER A 41 -7.77 3.88 -21.75
CA SER A 41 -8.77 4.96 -21.67
C SER A 41 -9.54 4.86 -20.36
N TYR A 42 -9.63 5.97 -19.62
CA TYR A 42 -10.43 6.08 -18.40
C TYR A 42 -11.96 6.09 -18.67
N SER A 43 -12.39 6.08 -19.94
CA SER A 43 -13.81 6.01 -20.33
C SER A 43 -14.54 4.77 -19.81
N SER A 44 -13.81 3.70 -19.46
CA SER A 44 -14.39 2.46 -18.94
C SER A 44 -14.72 2.52 -17.45
N LEU A 45 -14.11 3.44 -16.68
CA LEU A 45 -14.49 3.72 -15.30
C LEU A 45 -15.75 4.61 -15.24
N GLU A 46 -15.95 5.48 -16.23
CA GLU A 46 -17.20 6.24 -16.39
C GLU A 46 -18.40 5.32 -16.70
N ALA A 47 -18.19 4.23 -17.44
CA ALA A 47 -19.26 3.31 -17.84
C ALA A 47 -19.75 2.39 -16.71
N ALA A 48 -18.94 2.13 -15.68
CA ALA A 48 -19.34 1.37 -14.49
C ALA A 48 -20.14 2.23 -13.48
N SER A 49 -20.24 3.54 -13.70
CA SER A 49 -20.98 4.48 -12.85
C SER A 49 -22.41 4.77 -13.33
N SER A 50 -23.00 3.90 -14.18
CA SER A 50 -24.34 4.13 -14.75
C SER A 50 -25.51 3.84 -13.79
N SER A 51 -25.23 3.49 -12.53
CA SER A 51 -26.24 3.57 -11.47
C SER A 51 -26.29 5.01 -10.97
N PRO A 52 -27.48 5.59 -10.69
CA PRO A 52 -27.58 6.99 -10.32
C PRO A 52 -26.81 7.22 -9.02
N ILE A 53 -25.60 7.76 -9.13
CA ILE A 53 -24.89 8.42 -8.05
C ILE A 53 -25.90 9.44 -7.52
N PRO A 54 -26.29 9.39 -6.23
CA PRO A 54 -27.06 10.48 -5.66
C PRO A 54 -26.22 11.73 -5.91
N ARG A 55 -26.68 12.62 -6.81
CA ARG A 55 -26.16 13.98 -6.90
C ARG A 55 -26.45 14.61 -5.55
N TYR A 56 -25.56 14.42 -4.60
CA TYR A 56 -25.48 15.29 -3.44
C TYR A 56 -25.10 16.64 -4.02
N ILE A 57 -26.12 17.50 -4.16
CA ILE A 57 -25.89 18.93 -4.14
C ILE A 57 -25.30 19.17 -2.76
N MET A 58 -23.97 19.13 -2.68
CA MET A 58 -23.23 19.71 -1.57
C MET A 58 -23.60 21.19 -1.62
N LEU A 59 -24.58 21.57 -0.80
CA LEU A 59 -24.84 22.96 -0.51
C LEU A 59 -23.58 23.42 0.19
N TYR A 60 -22.69 24.07 -0.57
CA TYR A 60 -21.65 24.89 -0.01
C TYR A 60 -22.36 25.93 0.84
N GLU A 61 -22.33 25.74 2.16
CA GLU A 61 -22.42 26.90 3.03
C GLU A 61 -21.21 27.76 2.65
N GLU A 62 -21.49 28.96 2.12
CA GLU A 62 -20.47 29.96 1.92
C GLU A 62 -19.63 30.03 3.19
N ALA A 63 -18.32 29.83 3.05
CA ALA A 63 -17.42 29.93 4.18
C ALA A 63 -17.62 31.31 4.81
N GLU A 64 -18.29 31.35 5.98
CA GLU A 64 -18.30 32.55 6.77
C GLU A 64 -16.84 32.94 6.98
N GLU A 65 -16.48 34.15 6.55
CA GLU A 65 -15.18 34.76 6.85
C GLU A 65 -15.09 34.91 8.37
N GLY A 66 -14.65 33.82 9.02
CA GLY A 66 -14.36 33.79 10.44
C GLY A 66 -13.23 34.77 10.76
N PRO A 67 -13.20 35.29 12.00
CA PRO A 67 -12.23 36.32 12.40
C PRO A 67 -10.82 35.83 12.11
N GLN A 68 -9.95 36.69 11.58
CA GLN A 68 -8.53 36.42 11.27
C GLN A 68 -7.87 35.60 12.41
N ARG A 69 -7.88 34.27 12.27
CA ARG A 69 -7.30 33.37 13.27
C ARG A 69 -5.79 33.47 13.12
N GLY A 70 -5.11 33.91 14.17
CA GLY A 70 -3.66 34.01 14.21
C GLY A 70 -3.02 32.67 13.83
N GLY A 71 -2.44 32.60 12.64
CA GLY A 71 -1.84 31.40 12.07
C GLY A 71 -0.71 31.74 11.12
N CYS A 72 -0.06 30.73 10.55
CA CYS A 72 1.14 30.92 9.73
C CYS A 72 0.87 31.43 8.29
N GLY A 73 -0.38 31.74 7.94
CA GLY A 73 -0.80 32.14 6.60
C GLY A 73 -0.82 31.02 5.55
N ARG A 74 -0.45 29.79 5.93
CA ARG A 74 -0.45 28.60 5.04
C ARG A 74 -1.56 27.60 5.34
N ASN A 75 -2.46 27.92 6.28
CA ASN A 75 -3.53 27.03 6.71
C ASN A 75 -3.04 25.60 7.02
N CYS A 76 -1.91 25.44 7.72
CA CYS A 76 -1.27 24.13 7.84
C CYS A 76 -1.88 23.22 8.92
N LEU A 77 -1.36 22.01 9.06
CA LEU A 77 -1.78 21.03 10.08
C LEU A 77 -1.02 21.15 11.42
N ARG A 78 -0.24 22.20 11.63
CA ARG A 78 0.41 22.47 12.94
C ARG A 78 -0.51 23.22 13.89
N ASN A 79 -0.15 23.22 15.18
CA ASN A 79 -0.86 23.92 16.27
C ASN A 79 -1.20 25.39 15.98
N CYS A 80 -0.42 26.06 15.12
CA CYS A 80 -0.71 27.43 14.71
C CYS A 80 -1.98 27.58 13.86
N CYS A 81 -2.51 26.49 13.27
CA CYS A 81 -3.64 26.53 12.33
C CYS A 81 -4.67 25.42 12.56
N ILE A 82 -4.30 24.29 13.17
CA ILE A 82 -5.18 23.11 13.27
C ILE A 82 -6.22 23.20 14.39
N GLN A 83 -6.05 24.11 15.36
CA GLN A 83 -6.96 24.22 16.50
C GLN A 83 -8.37 24.60 16.05
N GLY A 84 -9.34 23.73 16.34
CA GLY A 84 -10.73 23.91 15.94
C GLY A 84 -10.99 23.68 14.45
N ALA A 85 -10.04 23.08 13.72
CA ALA A 85 -10.28 22.57 12.39
C ALA A 85 -11.31 21.43 12.42
N LYS A 86 -12.04 21.26 11.33
CA LYS A 86 -12.94 20.14 11.11
C LYS A 86 -12.62 19.53 9.75
N PHE A 87 -12.51 18.22 9.72
CA PHE A 87 -12.30 17.47 8.49
C PHE A 87 -13.39 16.42 8.35
N PRO A 88 -13.72 16.00 7.12
CA PRO A 88 -14.50 14.80 6.95
C PRO A 88 -13.83 13.63 7.69
N LEU A 89 -14.62 12.75 8.26
CA LEU A 89 -14.14 11.57 8.99
C LEU A 89 -14.79 10.34 8.38
N TYR A 90 -13.95 9.39 8.02
CA TYR A 90 -14.34 8.04 7.65
C TYR A 90 -13.92 7.11 8.78
N SER A 91 -14.88 6.44 9.42
CA SER A 91 -14.59 5.39 10.40
C SER A 91 -14.91 4.01 9.83
N TYR A 92 -13.97 3.08 9.99
CA TYR A 92 -14.10 1.68 9.52
C TYR A 92 -14.41 0.73 10.67
N LYS A 93 -14.86 -0.49 10.37
CA LYS A 93 -15.23 -1.47 11.41
C LYS A 93 -14.03 -1.92 12.24
N GLY A 94 -14.23 -2.08 13.54
CA GLY A 94 -13.18 -2.53 14.46
C GLY A 94 -12.89 -4.02 14.33
N LEU A 95 -11.66 -4.44 14.63
CA LEU A 95 -11.21 -5.84 14.49
C LEU A 95 -11.94 -6.86 15.39
N ASN A 96 -12.66 -6.41 16.43
CA ASN A 96 -13.26 -7.29 17.45
C ASN A 96 -14.37 -8.23 16.94
N ASN A 97 -14.90 -8.05 15.73
CA ASN A 97 -15.99 -8.90 15.21
C ASN A 97 -15.78 -9.48 13.80
N ILE A 98 -14.69 -9.19 13.08
CA ILE A 98 -14.41 -9.85 11.78
C ILE A 98 -14.28 -11.38 11.96
N ALA A 99 -13.83 -11.81 13.15
CA ALA A 99 -13.81 -13.20 13.59
C ALA A 99 -15.17 -13.92 13.57
N LYS A 100 -16.28 -13.20 13.73
CA LYS A 100 -17.62 -13.81 13.84
C LYS A 100 -18.30 -14.05 12.49
N HIS A 101 -17.85 -13.39 11.42
CA HIS A 101 -18.49 -13.49 10.11
C HIS A 101 -17.98 -14.65 9.23
N LYS A 102 -16.90 -15.35 9.60
CA LYS A 102 -16.50 -16.61 8.92
C LYS A 102 -17.50 -17.77 9.10
N HIS A 103 -18.54 -17.60 9.92
CA HIS A 103 -19.53 -18.65 10.21
C HIS A 103 -20.95 -18.42 9.63
N MET A 104 -21.18 -17.43 8.78
CA MET A 104 -22.50 -17.24 8.16
C MET A 104 -22.46 -17.23 6.62
N SER A 105 -23.40 -17.99 6.08
CA SER A 105 -23.58 -18.48 4.71
C SER A 105 -23.54 -17.45 3.58
N HIS A 106 -23.08 -17.92 2.42
CA HIS A 106 -23.24 -17.34 1.08
C HIS A 106 -24.65 -16.77 0.84
N GLU A 107 -24.76 -15.44 0.76
CA GLU A 107 -25.62 -14.78 -0.22
C GLU A 107 -24.72 -13.86 -1.05
N ALA A 108 -24.54 -14.22 -2.33
CA ALA A 108 -23.86 -13.39 -3.30
C ALA A 108 -24.75 -12.18 -3.63
N ARG A 109 -24.58 -11.10 -2.87
CA ARG A 109 -24.88 -9.76 -3.36
C ARG A 109 -23.56 -9.22 -3.90
N ASP A 110 -23.57 -8.70 -5.12
CA ASP A 110 -22.43 -7.93 -5.62
C ASP A 110 -22.06 -6.89 -4.54
N PRO A 111 -20.79 -6.82 -4.11
CA PRO A 111 -20.42 -5.87 -3.08
C PRO A 111 -20.81 -4.48 -3.59
N PRO A 112 -21.56 -3.68 -2.82
CA PRO A 112 -21.78 -2.30 -3.18
C PRO A 112 -20.41 -1.68 -3.39
N VAL A 113 -20.23 -0.86 -4.45
CA VAL A 113 -19.02 -0.06 -4.66
C VAL A 113 -18.56 0.42 -3.28
N ALA A 114 -17.34 0.05 -2.89
CA ALA A 114 -16.89 0.29 -1.54
C ALA A 114 -17.01 1.78 -1.28
N PHE A 115 -17.79 2.17 -0.26
CA PHE A 115 -18.13 3.57 -0.03
C PHE A 115 -16.87 4.46 0.11
N LEU A 116 -15.77 3.88 0.60
CA LEU A 116 -14.46 4.52 0.64
C LEU A 116 -13.91 4.89 -0.75
N GLU A 117 -14.06 4.02 -1.76
CA GLU A 117 -13.58 4.29 -3.13
C GLU A 117 -14.30 5.50 -3.73
N SER A 118 -15.63 5.54 -3.63
CA SER A 118 -16.42 6.68 -4.12
C SER A 118 -16.07 7.98 -3.39
N LEU A 119 -15.91 7.92 -2.07
CA LEU A 119 -15.53 9.07 -1.26
C LEU A 119 -14.13 9.58 -1.63
N LEU A 120 -13.14 8.69 -1.68
CA LEU A 120 -11.75 9.05 -1.96
C LEU A 120 -11.62 9.68 -3.35
N LEU A 121 -12.20 9.05 -4.38
CA LEU A 121 -12.14 9.56 -5.74
C LEU A 121 -12.87 10.89 -5.87
N GLY A 122 -14.07 11.02 -5.30
CA GLY A 122 -14.84 12.28 -5.34
C GLY A 122 -14.11 13.43 -4.65
N GLU A 123 -13.55 13.20 -3.45
CA GLU A 123 -12.76 14.21 -2.75
C GLU A 123 -11.45 14.54 -3.50
N TRP A 124 -10.80 13.55 -4.11
CA TRP A 124 -9.59 13.76 -4.91
C TRP A 124 -9.87 14.59 -6.16
N GLU A 125 -10.96 14.32 -6.88
CA GLU A 125 -11.43 15.10 -8.03
C GLU A 125 -11.80 16.53 -7.61
N ASP A 126 -12.45 16.74 -6.46
CA ASP A 126 -12.71 18.10 -5.95
C ASP A 126 -11.40 18.90 -5.82
N ARG A 127 -10.35 18.31 -5.23
CA ARG A 127 -9.05 18.98 -5.09
C ARG A 127 -8.37 19.21 -6.44
N MET A 128 -8.69 18.40 -7.45
CA MET A 128 -8.23 18.58 -8.83
C MET A 128 -8.90 19.80 -9.46
N HIS A 129 -10.23 19.89 -9.36
CA HIS A 129 -11.00 21.05 -9.84
C HIS A 129 -10.58 22.35 -9.16
N ARG A 130 -10.17 22.28 -7.88
CA ARG A 130 -9.64 23.43 -7.12
C ARG A 130 -8.19 23.78 -7.44
N GLY A 131 -7.51 23.02 -8.30
CA GLY A 131 -6.15 23.32 -8.76
C GLY A 131 -5.05 23.07 -7.74
N LEU A 132 -5.24 22.14 -6.79
CA LEU A 132 -4.25 21.86 -5.74
C LEU A 132 -3.08 20.97 -6.19
N PHE A 133 -3.20 20.32 -7.36
CA PHE A 133 -2.14 19.48 -7.92
C PHE A 133 -1.14 20.30 -8.72
N ARG A 134 0.10 19.83 -8.75
CA ARG A 134 1.18 20.50 -9.50
C ARG A 134 1.10 20.32 -11.01
N TYR A 135 0.34 19.33 -11.47
CA TYR A 135 0.09 19.02 -12.88
C TYR A 135 -1.12 18.09 -12.97
N ASP A 136 -1.69 17.98 -14.16
CA ASP A 136 -2.75 17.03 -14.46
C ASP A 136 -2.12 15.67 -14.80
N VAL A 137 -2.38 14.68 -13.96
CA VAL A 137 -1.86 13.31 -14.14
C VAL A 137 -2.69 12.50 -15.13
N THR A 138 -3.94 12.89 -15.37
CA THR A 138 -4.82 12.19 -16.33
C THR A 138 -4.39 12.42 -17.78
N ALA A 139 -3.58 13.46 -18.01
CA ALA A 139 -2.95 13.75 -19.29
C ALA A 139 -1.63 12.99 -19.52
N CYS A 140 -1.15 12.21 -18.55
CA CYS A 140 0.09 11.44 -18.70
C CYS A 140 -0.11 10.25 -19.64
N GLU A 141 0.82 10.07 -20.58
CA GLU A 141 0.78 8.95 -21.53
C GLU A 141 1.14 7.64 -20.81
N THR A 142 0.22 6.66 -20.80
CA THR A 142 0.41 5.36 -20.16
C THR A 142 0.14 4.23 -21.15
N LYS A 143 1.02 3.22 -21.19
CA LYS A 143 0.87 2.03 -22.02
C LYS A 143 1.35 0.78 -21.31
N VAL A 144 0.76 -0.36 -21.63
CA VAL A 144 1.33 -1.67 -21.29
C VAL A 144 2.40 -1.99 -22.33
N ILE A 145 3.62 -2.25 -21.87
CA ILE A 145 4.73 -2.73 -22.69
C ILE A 145 4.40 -4.15 -23.16
N PRO A 146 4.42 -4.43 -24.48
CA PRO A 146 4.20 -5.77 -25.00
C PRO A 146 5.25 -6.77 -24.50
N GLY A 147 4.80 -7.95 -24.09
CA GLY A 147 5.66 -9.06 -23.70
C GLY A 147 5.04 -9.96 -22.63
N GLN A 148 5.88 -10.77 -21.98
CA GLN A 148 5.45 -11.81 -21.04
C GLN A 148 4.91 -11.23 -19.72
N TYR A 149 5.55 -10.17 -19.24
CA TYR A 149 5.29 -9.58 -17.93
C TYR A 149 4.23 -8.48 -17.97
N GLY A 150 4.07 -7.80 -19.11
CA GLY A 150 3.18 -6.67 -19.30
C GLY A 150 3.52 -5.51 -18.37
N PHE A 151 4.79 -5.09 -18.32
CA PHE A 151 5.22 -3.89 -17.59
C PHE A 151 4.42 -2.67 -18.03
N ILE A 152 4.08 -1.78 -17.10
CA ILE A 152 3.31 -0.57 -17.42
C ILE A 152 4.30 0.59 -17.51
N ALA A 153 4.39 1.25 -18.66
CA ALA A 153 5.17 2.46 -18.82
C ALA A 153 4.25 3.67 -18.74
N GLN A 154 4.64 4.67 -17.96
CA GLN A 154 3.97 5.95 -17.90
C GLN A 154 4.98 7.10 -18.02
N LEU A 155 4.67 8.07 -18.87
CA LEU A 155 5.50 9.26 -19.06
C LEU A 155 5.06 10.41 -18.15
N ASN A 156 5.87 10.71 -17.14
CA ASN A 156 5.64 11.81 -16.18
C ASN A 156 6.74 12.89 -16.31
N GLU A 157 6.71 13.62 -17.42
CA GLU A 157 7.65 14.72 -17.69
C GLU A 157 7.52 15.86 -16.66
N GLY A 158 8.64 16.46 -16.28
CA GLY A 158 8.66 17.60 -15.37
C GLY A 158 8.27 17.30 -13.90
N ARG A 159 7.73 16.11 -13.59
CA ARG A 159 7.45 15.69 -12.21
C ARG A 159 8.69 15.77 -11.31
N HIS A 160 9.83 15.31 -11.85
CA HIS A 160 11.10 15.30 -11.13
C HIS A 160 11.64 16.72 -10.85
N LEU A 161 11.33 17.71 -11.68
CA LEU A 161 11.74 19.11 -11.48
C LEU A 161 11.03 19.76 -10.30
N LYS A 162 9.80 19.31 -10.00
CA LYS A 162 9.02 19.77 -8.84
C LYS A 162 9.27 18.90 -7.60
N LYS A 163 10.05 17.82 -7.72
CA LYS A 163 10.37 16.92 -6.61
C LYS A 163 11.32 17.63 -5.65
N ARG A 164 11.01 17.58 -4.35
CA ARG A 164 11.89 18.14 -3.32
C ARG A 164 13.20 17.32 -3.27
N PRO A 165 14.36 17.96 -3.04
CA PRO A 165 15.59 17.22 -2.80
C PRO A 165 15.45 16.25 -1.64
N THR A 166 16.14 15.12 -1.72
CA THR A 166 16.29 14.19 -0.59
C THR A 166 17.12 14.87 0.50
N GLU A 167 16.50 15.18 1.64
CA GLU A 167 17.15 15.88 2.77
C GLU A 167 17.69 14.92 3.85
N PHE A 168 17.55 13.59 3.66
CA PHE A 168 17.98 12.56 4.62
C PHE A 168 19.17 11.77 4.09
N ARG A 169 19.85 11.08 5.00
CA ARG A 169 20.99 10.23 4.62
C ARG A 169 20.48 8.97 3.96
N VAL A 170 21.12 8.54 2.89
CA VAL A 170 20.70 7.34 2.14
C VAL A 170 21.27 6.05 2.76
N ASP A 171 22.30 6.16 3.60
CA ASP A 171 23.00 5.02 4.21
C ASP A 171 22.30 4.43 5.45
N LYS A 172 21.22 5.07 5.93
CA LYS A 172 20.47 4.62 7.11
C LYS A 172 18.98 4.53 6.85
N VAL A 173 18.42 3.34 7.07
CA VAL A 173 16.98 3.06 6.98
C VAL A 173 16.23 3.77 8.13
N LEU A 174 16.73 3.65 9.35
CA LEU A 174 16.14 4.32 10.51
C LEU A 174 16.82 5.66 10.79
N GLN A 175 16.01 6.72 10.78
CA GLN A 175 16.40 8.07 11.16
C GLN A 175 15.30 8.68 12.04
N PRO A 176 15.67 9.53 13.02
CA PRO A 176 14.69 10.22 13.83
C PRO A 176 13.87 11.19 12.96
N PHE A 177 12.65 11.49 13.40
CA PHE A 177 11.88 12.57 12.83
C PHE A 177 12.63 13.89 13.00
N ASP A 178 12.60 14.73 11.97
CA ASP A 178 13.26 16.03 11.97
C ASP A 178 12.26 17.09 11.51
N ASP A 179 11.77 17.87 12.47
CA ASP A 179 10.79 18.93 12.21
C ASP A 179 11.35 20.07 11.36
N SER A 180 12.68 20.24 11.26
CA SER A 180 13.25 21.28 10.42
C SER A 180 13.00 21.02 8.93
N LYS A 181 13.03 19.74 8.54
CA LYS A 181 12.79 19.25 7.17
C LYS A 181 11.32 19.27 6.81
N PHE A 182 11.00 19.11 5.52
CA PHE A 182 9.60 18.98 5.14
C PHE A 182 8.94 17.75 5.78
N ASN A 183 7.74 17.93 6.33
CA ASN A 183 6.91 16.87 6.90
C ASN A 183 5.42 17.23 6.70
N PHE A 184 4.54 16.23 6.82
CA PHE A 184 3.12 16.42 6.48
C PHE A 184 2.34 17.35 7.42
N THR A 185 2.85 17.72 8.59
CA THR A 185 2.19 18.76 9.40
C THR A 185 2.23 20.14 8.72
N LYS A 186 3.11 20.31 7.71
CA LYS A 186 3.35 21.56 6.98
C LYS A 186 2.49 21.74 5.73
N VAL A 187 1.72 20.74 5.32
CA VAL A 187 0.81 20.83 4.18
C VAL A 187 -0.41 21.68 4.53
N GLY A 188 -1.09 22.22 3.52
CA GLY A 188 -2.34 22.96 3.72
C GLY A 188 -3.49 22.02 4.10
N GLN A 189 -4.40 22.49 4.95
CA GLN A 189 -5.60 21.73 5.34
C GLN A 189 -6.50 21.42 4.14
N GLU A 190 -6.45 22.23 3.09
CA GLU A 190 -7.13 21.99 1.81
C GLU A 190 -6.64 20.74 1.06
N GLU A 191 -5.43 20.24 1.37
CA GLU A 191 -4.89 19.00 0.80
C GLU A 191 -5.46 17.75 1.48
N VAL A 192 -6.11 17.90 2.64
CA VAL A 192 -6.73 16.79 3.38
C VAL A 192 -8.03 16.37 2.71
N LEU A 193 -8.21 15.06 2.54
CA LEU A 193 -9.48 14.46 2.11
C LEU A 193 -10.34 14.17 3.34
N PHE A 194 -9.84 13.35 4.26
CA PHE A 194 -10.56 12.95 5.47
C PHE A 194 -9.64 12.38 6.55
N GLN A 195 -10.14 12.34 7.78
CA GLN A 195 -9.63 11.53 8.89
C GLN A 195 -10.02 10.06 8.66
N PHE A 196 -9.13 9.13 9.01
CA PHE A 196 -9.34 7.70 8.82
C PHE A 196 -9.03 6.93 10.12
N GLU A 197 -10.05 6.37 10.76
CA GLU A 197 -9.91 5.75 12.10
C GLU A 197 -10.85 4.56 12.30
N ALA A 198 -10.57 3.75 13.32
CA ALA A 198 -11.47 2.66 13.70
C ALA A 198 -12.71 3.20 14.42
N SER A 199 -13.87 2.65 14.08
CA SER A 199 -15.16 2.97 14.70
C SER A 199 -15.28 2.36 16.10
N GLU A 200 -15.71 3.16 17.07
CA GLU A 200 -16.01 2.69 18.43
C GLU A 200 -17.22 1.74 18.48
N ASN A 201 -18.18 1.94 17.56
CA ASN A 201 -19.45 1.23 17.54
C ASN A 201 -19.50 0.10 16.51
N ASP A 202 -18.36 -0.22 15.88
CA ASP A 202 -18.24 -1.28 14.87
C ASP A 202 -19.12 -1.09 13.61
N GLU A 203 -19.47 0.16 13.32
CA GLU A 203 -20.19 0.56 12.13
C GLU A 203 -19.32 1.46 11.25
N ILE A 204 -19.45 1.29 9.93
CA ILE A 204 -18.84 2.23 8.98
C ILE A 204 -19.62 3.54 9.06
N GLN A 205 -18.95 4.65 9.35
CA GLN A 205 -19.60 5.95 9.43
C GLN A 205 -18.81 7.01 8.64
N PHE A 206 -19.56 7.97 8.12
CA PHE A 206 -19.00 9.17 7.52
C PHE A 206 -19.59 10.41 8.15
N ILE A 207 -18.71 11.27 8.67
CA ILE A 207 -19.09 12.54 9.28
C ILE A 207 -18.43 13.64 8.45
N PRO A 208 -19.18 14.43 7.65
CA PRO A 208 -18.60 15.41 6.73
C PRO A 208 -17.74 16.50 7.38
N ALA A 209 -17.97 16.78 8.67
CA ALA A 209 -17.25 17.82 9.41
C ALA A 209 -17.04 17.39 10.87
N ALA A 210 -16.16 16.41 11.08
CA ALA A 210 -15.76 15.97 12.41
C ALA A 210 -14.66 16.87 12.98
N PRO A 211 -14.70 17.18 14.29
CA PRO A 211 -13.59 17.87 14.95
C PRO A 211 -12.33 17.01 14.90
N ILE A 212 -11.17 17.65 14.80
CA ILE A 212 -9.89 16.96 14.98
C ILE A 212 -9.58 16.73 16.45
N ASP A 213 -9.31 15.49 16.82
CA ASP A 213 -8.77 15.16 18.14
C ASP A 213 -7.26 15.37 18.17
N VAL A 214 -6.85 16.62 18.42
CA VAL A 214 -5.44 17.01 18.52
C VAL A 214 -4.67 16.17 19.54
N LYS A 215 -5.33 15.67 20.60
CA LYS A 215 -4.68 14.91 21.66
C LYS A 215 -4.39 13.48 21.23
N ASN A 216 -5.35 12.83 20.58
CA ASN A 216 -5.18 11.45 20.11
C ASN A 216 -4.53 11.38 18.73
N SER A 217 -4.28 12.52 18.08
CA SER A 217 -3.55 12.65 16.82
C SER A 217 -4.13 11.72 15.74
N PRO A 218 -5.16 12.14 15.01
CA PRO A 218 -5.81 11.24 14.05
C PRO A 218 -4.87 10.87 12.91
N SER A 219 -5.21 9.78 12.24
CA SER A 219 -4.62 9.44 10.95
C SER A 219 -5.37 10.16 9.84
N ILE A 220 -4.65 10.63 8.83
CA ILE A 220 -5.21 11.47 7.78
C ILE A 220 -4.94 10.87 6.41
N VAL A 221 -5.93 10.94 5.53
CA VAL A 221 -5.78 10.74 4.09
C VAL A 221 -5.73 12.11 3.41
N ALA A 222 -4.67 12.37 2.65
CA ALA A 222 -4.45 13.62 1.93
C ALA A 222 -4.06 13.35 0.48
N ILE A 223 -4.26 14.32 -0.42
CA ILE A 223 -3.78 14.19 -1.80
C ILE A 223 -2.25 14.12 -1.83
N ASN A 224 -1.71 13.36 -2.79
CA ASN A 224 -0.34 13.62 -3.22
C ASN A 224 -0.35 14.72 -4.28
N VAL A 225 0.08 15.94 -3.93
CA VAL A 225 0.11 17.09 -4.87
C VAL A 225 1.03 16.87 -6.08
N SER A 226 1.85 15.80 -6.10
CA SER A 226 2.62 15.32 -7.28
C SER A 226 2.21 13.89 -7.64
N PRO A 227 0.95 13.69 -8.06
CA PRO A 227 0.32 12.38 -8.18
C PRO A 227 0.99 11.57 -9.28
N ILE A 228 1.23 10.29 -9.02
CA ILE A 228 1.72 9.37 -10.06
C ILE A 228 0.58 8.89 -10.94
N GLU A 229 -0.61 8.71 -10.37
CA GLU A 229 -1.78 8.17 -11.05
C GLU A 229 -3.06 8.78 -10.45
N TYR A 230 -4.18 8.56 -11.11
CA TYR A 230 -5.52 8.89 -10.65
C TYR A 230 -5.81 8.34 -9.25
N GLY A 231 -6.41 9.18 -8.40
CA GLY A 231 -6.69 8.86 -7.00
C GLY A 231 -5.43 8.73 -6.14
N HIS A 232 -4.27 9.28 -6.55
CA HIS A 232 -3.06 9.18 -5.74
C HIS A 232 -3.15 9.99 -4.45
N VAL A 233 -3.21 9.28 -3.33
CA VAL A 233 -3.31 9.80 -1.96
C VAL A 233 -2.15 9.32 -1.09
N LEU A 234 -2.03 9.97 0.07
CA LEU A 234 -1.12 9.65 1.15
C LEU A 234 -1.94 9.28 2.38
N LEU A 235 -1.65 8.13 2.97
CA LEU A 235 -2.14 7.77 4.30
C LEU A 235 -1.04 8.12 5.31
N ILE A 236 -1.35 8.99 6.26
CA ILE A 236 -0.41 9.53 7.24
C ILE A 236 -0.90 9.12 8.64
N PRO A 237 -0.33 8.05 9.23
CA PRO A 237 -0.71 7.58 10.54
C PRO A 237 -0.37 8.62 11.62
N ARG A 238 -1.32 8.86 12.52
CA ARG A 238 -1.17 9.72 13.72
C ARG A 238 -0.32 10.96 13.46
N ILE A 239 -0.82 11.84 12.60
CA ILE A 239 -0.02 12.91 11.98
C ILE A 239 0.66 13.87 12.98
N LEU A 240 0.08 14.09 14.16
CA LEU A 240 0.61 15.01 15.17
C LEU A 240 1.64 14.36 16.09
N GLU A 241 1.74 13.03 16.12
CA GLU A 241 2.83 12.30 16.79
C GLU A 241 4.15 12.40 16.03
N CYS A 242 4.12 12.85 14.77
CA CYS A 242 5.32 13.06 13.96
C CYS A 242 6.18 11.80 13.85
N LEU A 243 5.54 10.65 13.58
CA LEU A 243 6.22 9.36 13.50
C LEU A 243 7.30 9.40 12.41
N PRO A 244 8.54 8.94 12.69
CA PRO A 244 9.56 8.84 11.65
C PRO A 244 9.13 7.83 10.56
N GLN A 245 9.69 7.93 9.35
CA GLN A 245 9.46 6.99 8.24
C GLN A 245 10.01 5.57 8.55
N ARG A 246 9.31 4.86 9.44
CA ARG A 246 9.57 3.48 9.88
C ARG A 246 8.23 2.76 10.07
N ILE A 247 8.18 1.46 9.79
CA ILE A 247 6.98 0.68 10.04
C ILE A 247 6.90 0.29 11.52
N ASP A 248 5.69 0.35 12.07
CA ASP A 248 5.26 -0.25 13.33
C ASP A 248 3.98 -1.07 13.11
N GLN A 249 3.59 -1.88 14.10
CA GLN A 249 2.45 -2.80 14.00
C GLN A 249 1.11 -2.06 13.78
N GLU A 250 0.89 -0.96 14.50
CA GLU A 250 -0.38 -0.22 14.45
C GLU A 250 -0.54 0.52 13.11
N SER A 251 0.50 1.23 12.69
CA SER A 251 0.54 1.97 11.43
C SER A 251 0.42 1.05 10.22
N PHE A 252 1.00 -0.17 10.28
CA PHE A 252 0.85 -1.16 9.22
C PHE A 252 -0.56 -1.77 9.19
N MET A 253 -1.14 -2.05 10.36
CA MET A 253 -2.53 -2.49 10.45
C MET A 253 -3.48 -1.45 9.83
N LEU A 254 -3.29 -0.16 10.13
CA LEU A 254 -4.07 0.92 9.51
C LEU A 254 -3.99 0.89 7.97
N ALA A 255 -2.81 0.66 7.40
CA ALA A 255 -2.63 0.56 5.95
C ALA A 255 -3.35 -0.66 5.35
N LEU A 256 -3.31 -1.82 6.03
CA LEU A 256 -4.07 -3.00 5.63
C LEU A 256 -5.58 -2.77 5.71
N GLN A 257 -6.07 -2.11 6.76
CA GLN A 257 -7.48 -1.74 6.91
C GLN A 257 -7.92 -0.84 5.76
N MET A 258 -7.13 0.16 5.38
CA MET A 258 -7.45 1.01 4.22
C MET A 258 -7.57 0.21 2.92
N ALA A 259 -6.65 -0.73 2.67
CA ALA A 259 -6.74 -1.59 1.48
C ALA A 259 -7.99 -2.48 1.48
N MET A 260 -8.34 -3.04 2.64
CA MET A 260 -9.53 -3.87 2.82
C MET A 260 -10.82 -3.07 2.63
N GLU A 261 -10.92 -1.90 3.26
CA GLU A 261 -12.08 -1.01 3.15
C GLU A 261 -12.26 -0.42 1.75
N ALA A 262 -11.16 -0.24 1.00
CA ALA A 262 -11.23 0.17 -0.40
C ALA A 262 -11.83 -0.94 -1.28
N GLY A 263 -11.71 -2.21 -0.88
CA GLY A 263 -12.40 -3.35 -1.50
C GLY A 263 -12.14 -3.54 -3.00
N SER A 264 -11.04 -2.99 -3.52
CA SER A 264 -10.73 -2.96 -4.95
C SER A 264 -9.36 -3.58 -5.22
N PRO A 265 -9.24 -4.56 -6.14
CA PRO A 265 -7.94 -5.12 -6.52
C PRO A 265 -7.08 -4.12 -7.31
N TYR A 266 -7.67 -3.02 -7.77
CA TYR A 266 -7.00 -1.96 -8.50
C TYR A 266 -6.46 -0.85 -7.60
N PHE A 267 -6.89 -0.83 -6.34
CA PHE A 267 -6.34 0.02 -5.30
C PHE A 267 -5.15 -0.66 -4.64
N ARG A 268 -3.99 -0.01 -4.68
CA ARG A 268 -2.75 -0.53 -4.10
C ARG A 268 -2.21 0.46 -3.11
N LEU A 269 -1.77 -0.03 -1.97
CA LEU A 269 -0.99 0.75 -1.01
C LEU A 269 0.48 0.37 -1.12
N GLY A 270 1.35 1.38 -1.17
CA GLY A 270 2.78 1.25 -1.27
C GLY A 270 3.48 1.93 -0.10
N TYR A 271 4.51 1.29 0.42
CA TYR A 271 5.45 1.87 1.38
C TYR A 271 6.87 1.79 0.84
N ASN A 272 7.62 2.84 1.12
CA ASN A 272 9.05 2.91 0.87
C ASN A 272 9.74 3.18 2.21
N SER A 273 10.80 2.44 2.52
CA SER A 273 11.71 2.81 3.62
C SER A 273 12.73 3.85 3.15
N LEU A 274 13.40 4.54 4.10
CA LEU A 274 14.59 5.33 3.75
C LEU A 274 15.68 4.38 3.22
N GLY A 275 16.40 4.80 2.17
CA GLY A 275 17.29 3.92 1.39
C GLY A 275 16.59 3.13 0.28
N ALA A 276 15.25 3.05 0.31
CA ALA A 276 14.41 2.46 -0.74
C ALA A 276 13.49 3.49 -1.40
N PHE A 277 14.02 4.71 -1.58
CA PHE A 277 13.38 5.85 -2.25
C PHE A 277 12.14 6.48 -1.58
N ALA A 278 11.90 6.25 -0.29
CA ALA A 278 11.15 7.23 0.50
C ALA A 278 11.89 8.57 0.44
N THR A 279 11.15 9.69 0.45
CA THR A 279 11.76 11.03 0.33
C THR A 279 11.41 12.00 1.45
N ILE A 280 10.48 11.60 2.32
CA ILE A 280 9.99 12.39 3.44
C ILE A 280 10.29 11.59 4.72
N ASN A 281 10.66 12.28 5.79
CA ASN A 281 11.03 11.67 7.07
C ASN A 281 9.83 11.37 7.99
N HIS A 282 8.62 11.65 7.54
CA HIS A 282 7.38 11.48 8.29
C HIS A 282 6.66 10.26 7.72
N LEU A 283 6.31 9.30 8.58
CA LEU A 283 5.62 8.07 8.23
C LEU A 283 4.42 8.34 7.31
N HIS A 284 4.47 7.74 6.14
CA HIS A 284 3.36 7.74 5.19
C HIS A 284 3.39 6.50 4.33
N PHE A 285 2.18 6.08 3.94
CA PHE A 285 1.93 5.17 2.84
C PHE A 285 1.39 5.98 1.66
N GLN A 286 1.58 5.45 0.46
CA GLN A 286 1.06 6.03 -0.77
C GLN A 286 0.05 5.07 -1.38
N ALA A 287 -1.00 5.57 -2.00
CA ALA A 287 -1.99 4.72 -2.64
C ALA A 287 -2.51 5.35 -3.91
N TYR A 288 -2.89 4.55 -4.90
CA TYR A 288 -3.64 5.02 -6.07
C TYR A 288 -4.41 3.86 -6.72
N TYR A 289 -5.29 4.22 -7.66
CA TYR A 289 -6.05 3.28 -8.47
C TYR A 289 -5.39 3.12 -9.83
N LEU A 290 -5.11 1.88 -10.24
CA LEU A 290 -4.74 1.58 -11.61
C LEU A 290 -5.43 0.28 -12.04
N ALA A 291 -6.32 0.41 -13.02
CA ALA A 291 -7.18 -0.66 -13.54
C ALA A 291 -6.43 -1.68 -14.42
N VAL A 292 -5.19 -2.01 -14.06
CA VAL A 292 -4.33 -3.01 -14.70
C VAL A 292 -3.61 -3.80 -13.60
N PRO A 293 -3.55 -5.14 -13.68
CA PRO A 293 -2.71 -5.94 -12.79
C PRO A 293 -1.23 -5.59 -12.95
N PHE A 294 -0.56 -5.34 -11.83
CA PHE A 294 0.87 -5.07 -11.85
C PHE A 294 1.65 -6.34 -12.24
N PRO A 295 2.76 -6.22 -12.98
CA PRO A 295 3.61 -7.37 -13.32
C PRO A 295 3.99 -8.25 -12.13
N ILE A 296 4.31 -7.67 -10.97
CA ILE A 296 4.67 -8.43 -9.77
C ILE A 296 3.51 -9.29 -9.25
N GLU A 297 2.27 -8.87 -9.46
CA GLU A 297 1.08 -9.60 -9.01
C GLU A 297 0.83 -10.85 -9.86
N LYS A 298 1.26 -10.81 -11.12
CA LYS A 298 1.18 -11.91 -12.09
C LYS A 298 2.34 -12.90 -11.99
N ALA A 299 3.44 -12.50 -11.34
CA ALA A 299 4.63 -13.32 -11.24
C ALA A 299 4.37 -14.61 -10.43
N PRO A 300 4.92 -15.75 -10.85
CA PRO A 300 4.76 -17.01 -10.14
C PRO A 300 5.40 -16.95 -8.76
N THR A 301 4.89 -17.76 -7.83
CA THR A 301 5.40 -17.82 -6.47
C THR A 301 5.65 -19.27 -6.05
N ARG A 302 6.67 -19.50 -5.21
CA ARG A 302 6.91 -20.78 -4.56
C ARG A 302 6.62 -20.67 -3.07
N LYS A 303 5.66 -21.44 -2.59
CA LYS A 303 5.37 -21.53 -1.14
C LYS A 303 6.62 -21.99 -0.39
N ILE A 304 6.97 -21.26 0.66
CA ILE A 304 8.03 -21.64 1.60
C ILE A 304 7.40 -22.39 2.78
N THR A 305 6.49 -21.73 3.49
CA THR A 305 5.88 -22.28 4.72
C THR A 305 4.52 -21.65 5.01
N ASN A 306 3.83 -22.15 6.02
CA ASN A 306 2.72 -21.47 6.69
C ASN A 306 3.12 -21.21 8.15
N MET A 307 2.74 -20.05 8.68
CA MET A 307 2.77 -19.81 10.12
C MET A 307 1.56 -20.47 10.80
N ASP A 308 1.66 -20.74 12.10
CA ASP A 308 0.59 -21.41 12.88
C ASP A 308 -0.75 -20.67 12.82
N ALA A 309 -0.71 -19.34 12.73
CA ALA A 309 -1.89 -18.49 12.59
C ALA A 309 -2.53 -18.53 11.18
N GLY A 310 -2.01 -19.34 10.26
CA GLY A 310 -2.56 -19.53 8.90
C GLY A 310 -2.02 -18.56 7.83
N VAL A 311 -0.99 -17.77 8.15
CA VAL A 311 -0.31 -16.90 7.17
C VAL A 311 0.59 -17.75 6.28
N LYS A 312 0.32 -17.75 4.98
CA LYS A 312 1.14 -18.39 3.95
C LYS A 312 2.26 -17.44 3.54
N ILE A 313 3.50 -17.95 3.57
CA ILE A 313 4.68 -17.20 3.13
C ILE A 313 5.25 -17.88 1.88
N SER A 314 5.40 -17.10 0.81
CA SER A 314 5.93 -17.57 -0.47
C SER A 314 7.08 -16.68 -0.95
N GLU A 315 7.94 -17.25 -1.78
CA GLU A 315 8.99 -16.54 -2.51
C GLU A 315 8.52 -16.16 -3.91
N LEU A 316 8.87 -14.95 -4.35
CA LEU A 316 8.63 -14.48 -5.70
C LEU A 316 9.60 -15.15 -6.69
N LEU A 317 9.07 -15.68 -7.80
CA LEU A 317 9.85 -16.34 -8.85
C LEU A 317 9.68 -15.61 -10.19
N ASN A 318 10.68 -15.78 -11.07
CA ASN A 318 10.67 -15.26 -12.44
C ASN A 318 10.26 -13.78 -12.50
N TYR A 319 10.85 -12.97 -11.62
CA TYR A 319 10.65 -11.53 -11.57
C TYR A 319 12.02 -10.88 -11.27
N PRO A 320 12.33 -9.67 -11.75
CA PRO A 320 13.69 -9.12 -11.67
C PRO A 320 14.13 -8.81 -10.24
N VAL A 321 13.18 -8.60 -9.32
CA VAL A 321 13.46 -8.43 -7.89
C VAL A 321 13.10 -9.69 -7.09
N ARG A 322 13.85 -9.93 -6.01
CA ARG A 322 13.57 -10.96 -5.03
C ARG A 322 12.72 -10.39 -3.91
N GLY A 323 11.69 -11.12 -3.49
CA GLY A 323 10.77 -10.68 -2.45
C GLY A 323 9.99 -11.83 -1.85
N LEU A 324 9.40 -11.56 -0.69
CA LEU A 324 8.49 -12.46 0.00
C LEU A 324 7.05 -11.98 -0.18
N ILE A 325 6.13 -12.93 -0.28
CA ILE A 325 4.69 -12.69 -0.36
C ILE A 325 4.04 -13.31 0.87
N PHE A 326 3.21 -12.52 1.53
CA PHE A 326 2.43 -12.91 2.69
C PHE A 326 0.95 -12.84 2.33
N GLU A 327 0.22 -13.93 2.59
CA GLU A 327 -1.20 -14.06 2.27
C GLU A 327 -1.92 -14.85 3.36
N GLY A 328 -3.20 -14.57 3.57
CA GLY A 328 -4.05 -15.35 4.47
C GLY A 328 -3.92 -14.92 5.94
N GLY A 329 -3.93 -15.88 6.86
CA GLY A 329 -4.15 -15.64 8.29
C GLY A 329 -5.57 -15.96 8.73
N SER A 330 -5.72 -16.27 10.02
CA SER A 330 -7.03 -16.52 10.63
C SER A 330 -7.80 -15.21 10.76
N PHE A 331 -7.07 -14.15 11.11
CA PHE A 331 -7.51 -12.76 11.19
C PHE A 331 -6.54 -11.86 10.41
N LEU A 332 -7.00 -10.67 10.03
CA LEU A 332 -6.15 -9.67 9.38
C LEU A 332 -4.93 -9.29 10.24
N GLN A 333 -5.07 -9.35 11.57
CA GLN A 333 -3.98 -9.11 12.52
C GLN A 333 -2.83 -10.10 12.36
N ASP A 334 -3.10 -11.36 12.00
CA ASP A 334 -2.04 -12.35 11.80
C ASP A 334 -1.15 -11.96 10.62
N LEU A 335 -1.78 -11.56 9.51
CA LEU A 335 -1.07 -11.06 8.33
C LEU A 335 -0.31 -9.77 8.66
N SER A 336 -0.95 -8.83 9.35
CA SER A 336 -0.33 -7.56 9.78
C SER A 336 0.90 -7.81 10.64
N ASN A 337 0.82 -8.70 11.63
CA ASN A 337 1.90 -9.02 12.55
C ASN A 337 3.07 -9.68 11.83
N ALA A 338 2.80 -10.65 10.94
CA ALA A 338 3.85 -11.31 10.17
C ALA A 338 4.61 -10.32 9.26
N VAL A 339 3.88 -9.45 8.56
CA VAL A 339 4.51 -8.48 7.65
C VAL A 339 5.22 -7.37 8.41
N SER A 340 4.56 -6.76 9.41
CA SER A 340 5.18 -5.68 10.20
C SER A 340 6.39 -6.19 10.98
N GLY A 341 6.36 -7.40 11.53
CA GLY A 341 7.52 -8.06 12.14
C GLY A 341 8.67 -8.25 11.17
N SER A 342 8.38 -8.65 9.92
CA SER A 342 9.38 -8.73 8.85
C SER A 342 9.98 -7.36 8.52
N CYS A 343 9.14 -6.32 8.43
CA CYS A 343 9.58 -4.95 8.15
C CYS A 343 10.43 -4.36 9.28
N ILE A 344 10.06 -4.62 10.54
CA ILE A 344 10.81 -4.22 11.73
C ILE A 344 12.19 -4.90 11.73
N CYS A 345 12.25 -6.19 11.43
CA CYS A 345 13.52 -6.90 11.27
C CYS A 345 14.41 -6.26 10.19
N LEU A 346 13.85 -5.93 9.02
CA LEU A 346 14.60 -5.30 7.93
C LEU A 346 15.14 -3.92 8.31
N GLN A 347 14.31 -3.04 8.89
CA GLN A 347 14.73 -1.70 9.28
C GLN A 347 15.76 -1.70 10.42
N ASP A 348 15.64 -2.63 11.38
CA ASP A 348 16.60 -2.76 12.49
C ASP A 348 17.95 -3.31 12.02
N ASN A 349 17.96 -4.12 10.96
CA ASN A 349 19.17 -4.61 10.30
C ASN A 349 19.68 -3.67 9.20
N ASN A 350 19.13 -2.45 9.08
CA ASN A 350 19.49 -1.45 8.08
C ASN A 350 19.41 -1.96 6.63
N ILE A 351 18.44 -2.81 6.32
CA ILE A 351 18.18 -3.33 4.97
C ILE A 351 17.06 -2.49 4.36
N PRO A 352 17.30 -1.73 3.28
CA PRO A 352 16.25 -1.00 2.60
C PRO A 352 15.23 -1.94 1.95
N TYR A 353 13.96 -1.56 1.98
CA TYR A 353 12.86 -2.36 1.46
C TYR A 353 11.65 -1.52 1.03
N ASN A 354 10.82 -2.12 0.18
CA ASN A 354 9.51 -1.63 -0.23
C ASN A 354 8.44 -2.63 0.18
N VAL A 355 7.22 -2.14 0.39
CA VAL A 355 6.05 -2.99 0.65
C VAL A 355 4.93 -2.61 -0.30
N LEU A 356 4.38 -3.59 -1.01
CA LEU A 356 3.15 -3.44 -1.80
C LEU A 356 2.03 -4.23 -1.13
N ILE A 357 0.96 -3.55 -0.75
CA ILE A 357 -0.30 -4.14 -0.32
C ILE A 357 -1.23 -4.14 -1.54
N SER A 358 -1.72 -5.31 -1.89
CA SER A 358 -2.51 -5.58 -3.09
C SER A 358 -3.74 -6.44 -2.78
N ASP A 359 -4.59 -6.64 -3.78
CA ASP A 359 -5.77 -7.52 -3.72
C ASP A 359 -6.64 -7.25 -2.48
N SER A 360 -7.02 -5.98 -2.30
CA SER A 360 -7.82 -5.51 -1.16
C SER A 360 -7.23 -5.87 0.22
N GLY A 361 -5.90 -5.82 0.35
CA GLY A 361 -5.20 -6.11 1.60
C GLY A 361 -4.97 -7.60 1.89
N SER A 362 -5.40 -8.51 1.01
CA SER A 362 -5.27 -9.95 1.19
C SER A 362 -3.84 -10.47 0.92
N ARG A 363 -3.07 -9.70 0.12
CA ARG A 363 -1.76 -10.09 -0.40
C ARG A 363 -0.76 -8.96 -0.26
N VAL A 364 0.35 -9.25 0.42
CA VAL A 364 1.40 -8.27 0.70
C VAL A 364 2.75 -8.76 0.20
N PHE A 365 3.45 -7.90 -0.54
CA PHE A 365 4.82 -8.14 -1.01
C PHE A 365 5.79 -7.33 -0.16
N VAL A 366 6.82 -8.00 0.38
CA VAL A 366 7.96 -7.36 1.06
C VAL A 366 9.20 -7.58 0.21
N ILE A 367 9.78 -6.48 -0.25
CA ILE A 367 10.82 -6.50 -1.29
C ILE A 367 12.04 -5.76 -0.77
N PRO A 368 13.04 -6.47 -0.20
CA PRO A 368 14.31 -5.85 0.14
C PRO A 368 15.07 -5.45 -1.13
N GLN A 369 15.73 -4.29 -1.09
CA GLN A 369 16.48 -3.75 -2.23
C GLN A 369 17.80 -3.09 -1.82
N CYS A 370 18.70 -2.90 -2.78
CA CYS A 370 20.04 -2.33 -2.55
C CYS A 370 20.44 -1.25 -3.58
N TYR A 371 19.49 -0.73 -4.37
CA TYR A 371 19.84 0.15 -5.50
C TYR A 371 20.54 1.44 -5.05
N ALA A 372 20.04 2.09 -4.00
CA ALA A 372 20.62 3.35 -3.53
C ALA A 372 22.05 3.17 -2.97
N GLU A 373 22.32 2.02 -2.35
CA GLU A 373 23.67 1.62 -1.91
C GLU A 373 24.59 1.40 -3.12
N LYS A 374 24.15 0.61 -4.11
CA LYS A 374 24.90 0.42 -5.36
C LYS A 374 25.19 1.74 -6.09
N GLN A 375 24.24 2.67 -6.11
CA GLN A 375 24.44 4.00 -6.67
C GLN A 375 25.56 4.75 -5.92
N ALA A 376 25.57 4.70 -4.59
CA ALA A 376 26.60 5.34 -3.76
C ALA A 376 27.98 4.70 -3.94
N LEU A 377 28.04 3.39 -4.20
CA LEU A 377 29.27 2.64 -4.49
C LEU A 377 29.75 2.79 -5.95
N GLY A 378 28.96 3.42 -6.83
CA GLY A 378 29.28 3.56 -8.25
C GLY A 378 29.17 2.26 -9.05
N GLU A 379 28.39 1.31 -8.56
CA GLU A 379 28.20 -0.02 -9.16
C GLU A 379 27.10 -0.03 -10.24
N VAL A 380 26.25 1.01 -10.26
CA VAL A 380 25.19 1.16 -11.27
C VAL A 380 25.74 1.74 -12.56
N SER A 381 25.38 1.15 -13.69
CA SER A 381 25.87 1.59 -15.00
C SER A 381 25.43 3.03 -15.34
N PRO A 382 26.27 3.81 -16.07
CA PRO A 382 25.91 5.17 -16.47
C PRO A 382 24.62 5.26 -17.29
N GLU A 383 24.33 4.23 -18.10
CA GLU A 383 23.11 4.14 -18.89
C GLU A 383 21.86 4.09 -18.01
N LEU A 384 21.86 3.28 -16.94
CA LEU A 384 20.73 3.21 -16.01
C LEU A 384 20.60 4.48 -15.18
N LEU A 385 21.71 5.08 -14.76
CA LEU A 385 21.70 6.37 -14.07
C LEU A 385 21.09 7.49 -14.93
N ASP A 386 21.34 7.47 -16.24
CA ASP A 386 20.85 8.46 -17.21
C ASP A 386 19.31 8.39 -17.40
N THR A 387 18.69 7.22 -17.16
CA THR A 387 17.21 7.12 -17.10
C THR A 387 16.62 7.96 -15.98
N GLN A 388 17.42 8.22 -14.94
CA GLN A 388 17.04 8.89 -13.70
C GLN A 388 15.87 8.19 -12.98
N VAL A 389 15.53 6.95 -13.29
CA VAL A 389 14.46 6.24 -12.60
C VAL A 389 14.91 5.92 -11.17
N ASN A 390 14.07 6.27 -10.21
CA ASN A 390 14.26 5.92 -8.82
C ASN A 390 13.29 4.77 -8.52
N PRO A 391 13.76 3.52 -8.44
CA PRO A 391 12.90 2.35 -8.32
C PRO A 391 12.33 2.26 -6.91
N ALA A 392 11.24 2.97 -6.68
CA ALA A 392 10.43 2.86 -5.47
C ALA A 392 9.43 1.70 -5.63
N VAL A 393 8.49 1.59 -4.69
CA VAL A 393 7.49 0.51 -4.69
C VAL A 393 6.72 0.39 -6.00
N TRP A 394 6.41 1.50 -6.68
CA TRP A 394 5.62 1.47 -7.91
C TRP A 394 6.41 0.87 -9.07
N GLU A 395 7.65 1.34 -9.29
CA GLU A 395 8.51 0.84 -10.35
C GLU A 395 8.92 -0.61 -10.11
N ILE A 396 9.30 -0.94 -8.86
CA ILE A 396 9.67 -2.31 -8.48
C ILE A 396 8.51 -3.28 -8.67
N SER A 397 7.28 -2.82 -8.50
CA SER A 397 6.09 -3.65 -8.72
C SER A 397 5.69 -3.74 -10.20
N GLY A 398 6.34 -2.96 -11.07
CA GLY A 398 6.22 -3.01 -12.52
C GLY A 398 5.40 -1.87 -13.14
N HIS A 399 5.08 -0.82 -12.38
CA HIS A 399 4.61 0.46 -12.92
C HIS A 399 5.80 1.42 -13.10
N MET A 400 6.38 1.42 -14.29
CA MET A 400 7.57 2.18 -14.66
C MET A 400 7.21 3.64 -14.93
N VAL A 401 7.45 4.52 -13.95
CA VAL A 401 7.25 5.96 -14.08
C VAL A 401 8.49 6.60 -14.72
N LEU A 402 8.42 6.80 -16.03
CA LEU A 402 9.50 7.29 -16.88
C LEU A 402 9.49 8.82 -16.95
N LYS A 403 10.68 9.40 -17.02
CA LYS A 403 10.88 10.86 -16.94
C LYS A 403 11.12 11.53 -18.29
N ARG A 404 11.51 10.75 -19.29
CA ARG A 404 11.92 11.24 -20.62
C ARG A 404 11.06 10.56 -21.68
N LYS A 405 10.58 11.34 -22.63
CA LYS A 405 9.81 10.82 -23.76
C LYS A 405 10.52 9.70 -24.52
N LYS A 406 11.83 9.83 -24.73
CA LYS A 406 12.66 8.79 -25.34
C LYS A 406 12.58 7.45 -24.60
N ASP A 407 12.74 7.45 -23.28
CA ASP A 407 12.70 6.21 -22.49
C ASP A 407 11.30 5.55 -22.56
N TYR A 408 10.25 6.37 -22.65
CA TYR A 408 8.87 5.90 -22.81
C TYR A 408 8.62 5.31 -24.19
N GLU A 409 9.05 5.98 -25.26
CA GLU A 409 8.91 5.51 -26.64
C GLU A 409 9.67 4.19 -26.83
N ASP A 410 10.91 4.13 -26.33
CA ASP A 410 11.82 2.98 -26.41
C ASP A 410 11.61 1.94 -25.29
N ALA A 411 10.53 2.05 -24.50
CA ALA A 411 10.28 1.17 -23.37
C ALA A 411 10.06 -0.28 -23.81
N THR A 412 10.86 -1.19 -23.27
CA THR A 412 10.77 -2.65 -23.49
C THR A 412 10.80 -3.38 -22.15
N GLU A 413 10.31 -4.62 -22.12
CA GLU A 413 10.39 -5.45 -20.91
C GLU A 413 11.84 -5.71 -20.50
N GLU A 414 12.74 -5.84 -21.48
CA GLU A 414 14.16 -6.06 -21.23
C GLU A 414 14.82 -4.84 -20.56
N ASN A 415 14.43 -3.62 -20.97
CA ASN A 415 14.88 -2.39 -20.31
C ASN A 415 14.38 -2.31 -18.86
N ALA A 416 13.09 -2.60 -18.63
CA ALA A 416 12.51 -2.62 -17.28
C ALA A 416 13.18 -3.71 -16.41
N TRP A 417 13.34 -4.91 -16.94
CA TRP A 417 13.97 -6.03 -16.27
C TRP A 417 15.41 -5.70 -15.87
N ARG A 418 16.20 -5.16 -16.79
CA ARG A 418 17.60 -4.78 -16.55
C ARG A 418 17.72 -3.74 -15.44
N LEU A 419 16.87 -2.72 -15.42
CA LEU A 419 16.84 -1.74 -14.34
C LEU A 419 16.49 -2.39 -13.00
N LEU A 420 15.40 -3.18 -12.96
CA LEU A 420 14.92 -3.77 -11.71
C LEU A 420 15.84 -4.89 -11.18
N ALA A 421 16.58 -5.57 -12.04
CA ALA A 421 17.59 -6.55 -11.63
C ALA A 421 18.72 -5.88 -10.84
N GLU A 422 19.07 -4.62 -11.13
CA GLU A 422 20.04 -3.87 -10.33
C GLU A 422 19.53 -3.53 -8.94
N VAL A 423 18.21 -3.47 -8.77
CA VAL A 423 17.58 -3.14 -7.50
C VAL A 423 17.61 -4.31 -6.52
N SER A 424 17.49 -5.51 -7.09
CA SER A 424 17.39 -6.77 -6.36
C SER A 424 18.64 -7.08 -5.54
N LEU A 425 18.44 -7.75 -4.41
CA LEU A 425 19.52 -8.40 -3.69
C LEU A 425 20.10 -9.56 -4.51
N SER A 426 21.38 -9.86 -4.28
CA SER A 426 21.96 -11.12 -4.75
C SER A 426 21.22 -12.31 -4.13
N GLU A 427 21.30 -13.49 -4.77
CA GLU A 427 20.65 -14.69 -4.24
C GLU A 427 21.13 -15.04 -2.83
N VAL A 428 22.44 -15.03 -2.62
CA VAL A 428 23.06 -15.31 -1.32
C VAL A 428 22.57 -14.32 -0.26
N ARG A 429 22.58 -13.02 -0.57
CA ARG A 429 22.12 -12.00 0.37
C ARG A 429 20.63 -12.13 0.65
N PHE A 430 19.82 -12.50 -0.34
CA PHE A 430 18.39 -12.72 -0.13
C PHE A 430 18.10 -13.93 0.77
N GLU A 431 18.86 -15.03 0.66
CA GLU A 431 18.76 -16.16 1.59
C GLU A 431 19.09 -15.76 3.03
N GLU A 432 20.13 -14.96 3.24
CA GLU A 432 20.47 -14.41 4.57
C GLU A 432 19.32 -13.56 5.13
N VAL A 433 18.78 -12.66 4.31
CA VAL A 433 17.66 -11.79 4.71
C VAL A 433 16.40 -12.60 5.01
N LYS A 434 16.11 -13.64 4.24
CA LYS A 434 15.01 -14.57 4.54
C LYS A 434 15.21 -15.21 5.91
N ALA A 435 16.40 -15.73 6.21
CA ALA A 435 16.68 -16.33 7.51
C ALA A 435 16.45 -15.35 8.67
N LEU A 436 16.92 -14.10 8.55
CA LEU A 436 16.69 -13.04 9.55
C LEU A 436 15.19 -12.76 9.76
N ILE A 437 14.42 -12.67 8.67
CA ILE A 437 12.97 -12.45 8.75
C ILE A 437 12.29 -13.61 9.46
N PHE A 438 12.61 -14.86 9.09
CA PHE A 438 11.99 -16.04 9.68
C PHE A 438 12.31 -16.19 11.16
N GLU A 439 13.53 -15.86 11.59
CA GLU A 439 13.90 -15.81 13.00
C GLU A 439 13.04 -14.79 13.77
N ALA A 440 12.94 -13.56 13.26
CA ALA A 440 12.20 -12.48 13.90
C ALA A 440 10.69 -12.77 14.04
N ILE A 441 10.03 -13.24 12.98
CA ILE A 441 8.58 -13.49 13.01
C ILE A 441 8.22 -14.74 13.83
N SER A 442 9.14 -15.69 13.97
CA SER A 442 8.96 -16.86 14.83
C SER A 442 9.04 -16.48 16.31
N SER A 443 9.97 -15.59 16.68
CA SER A 443 10.08 -15.06 18.05
C SER A 443 8.84 -14.27 18.46
N LEU A 444 8.30 -13.43 17.58
CA LEU A 444 7.06 -12.69 17.82
C LEU A 444 5.83 -13.61 18.01
N ALA A 445 5.79 -14.75 17.34
CA ALA A 445 4.73 -15.74 17.53
C ALA A 445 4.78 -16.39 18.92
N ASN A 446 5.99 -16.60 19.46
CA ASN A 446 6.18 -17.20 20.78
C ASN A 446 5.85 -16.22 21.92
N ASP A 447 6.22 -14.94 21.79
CA ASP A 447 5.96 -13.92 22.82
C ASP A 447 4.45 -13.63 22.99
N ASN A 448 3.68 -13.70 21.91
CA ASN A 448 2.22 -13.51 21.94
C ASN A 448 1.46 -14.71 22.57
N GLY A 449 2.12 -15.86 22.77
CA GLY A 449 1.54 -17.05 23.41
C GLY A 449 1.67 -17.05 24.94
N ASP A 450 2.67 -16.38 25.49
CA ASP A 450 3.00 -16.40 26.93
C ASP A 450 2.41 -15.20 27.71
N GLY A 451 1.98 -14.14 27.01
CA GLY A 451 1.46 -12.92 27.63
C GLY A 451 0.07 -13.06 28.28
N ILE A 452 -0.77 -14.00 27.80
CA ILE A 452 -2.14 -14.18 28.32
C ILE A 452 -2.16 -15.11 29.55
N LEU A 453 -1.20 -16.04 29.66
CA LEU A 453 -1.18 -17.03 30.75
C LEU A 453 -0.51 -16.52 32.03
N ARG A 454 0.30 -15.45 31.96
CA ARG A 454 0.99 -14.89 33.13
C ARG A 454 0.09 -14.01 34.01
N GLU A 455 -0.83 -13.24 33.42
CA GLU A 455 -1.74 -12.39 34.22
C GLU A 455 -2.83 -13.20 34.94
N GLU A 456 -3.28 -14.35 34.39
CA GLU A 456 -4.25 -15.21 35.09
C GLU A 456 -3.62 -16.06 36.21
N GLN A 457 -2.32 -16.39 36.15
CA GLN A 457 -1.67 -17.21 37.19
C GLN A 457 -1.24 -16.41 38.44
N GLU A 458 -0.99 -15.10 38.32
CA GLU A 458 -0.72 -14.24 39.50
C GLU A 458 -1.98 -13.84 40.27
N LEU A 459 -3.17 -13.93 39.65
CA LEU A 459 -4.47 -13.69 40.30
C LEU A 459 -5.08 -14.93 40.97
N LEU A 460 -4.58 -16.14 40.67
CA LEU A 460 -5.12 -17.41 41.18
C LEU A 460 -4.26 -18.08 42.26
N SER A 461 -3.20 -17.43 42.73
CA SER A 461 -2.29 -17.97 43.75
C SER A 461 -2.29 -17.14 45.04
N GLN A 462 -3.47 -16.94 45.63
CA GLN A 462 -3.61 -16.57 47.05
C GLN A 462 -4.13 -17.79 47.84
N PRO A 463 -3.42 -18.28 48.88
CA PRO A 463 -3.92 -19.36 49.71
C PRO A 463 -5.04 -18.87 50.63
N LEU A 464 -6.12 -19.65 50.69
CA LEU A 464 -7.19 -19.55 51.70
C LEU A 464 -6.62 -19.93 53.08
N GLU A 465 -6.58 -18.99 54.03
CA GLU A 465 -6.37 -19.29 55.44
C GLU A 465 -7.71 -19.53 56.15
N GLU A 466 -7.81 -20.69 56.79
CA GLU A 466 -8.88 -21.10 57.69
C GLU A 466 -8.91 -20.21 58.94
N VAL A 467 -10.12 -19.83 59.35
CA VAL A 467 -10.40 -19.14 60.60
C VAL A 467 -10.57 -20.22 61.69
N ASP A 468 -9.73 -20.19 62.74
CA ASP A 468 -10.22 -20.45 64.10
C ASP A 468 -9.29 -19.91 65.21
N ALA A 469 -9.94 -19.13 66.08
CA ALA A 469 -9.78 -18.89 67.53
C ALA A 469 -8.39 -18.72 68.23
N GLU A 470 -8.29 -17.55 68.88
CA GLU A 470 -7.74 -17.28 70.23
C GLU A 470 -6.28 -17.65 70.60
N ASN A 471 -5.41 -16.64 70.75
CA ASN A 471 -4.99 -16.11 72.06
C ASN A 471 -3.78 -15.13 71.97
N LYS A 472 -3.93 -14.02 72.71
CA LYS A 472 -2.93 -13.31 73.53
C LYS A 472 -1.51 -13.00 73.00
N SER A 473 -1.26 -11.68 73.04
CA SER A 473 -0.15 -11.04 73.78
C SER A 473 1.17 -10.71 73.05
N SER A 474 1.38 -9.40 72.99
CA SER A 474 2.59 -8.64 73.36
C SER A 474 3.83 -8.63 72.46
N SER A 475 4.20 -7.39 72.11
CA SER A 475 5.55 -6.80 72.17
C SER A 475 6.53 -7.26 71.08
N ALA A 476 7.51 -6.49 70.61
CA ALA A 476 7.89 -5.09 70.77
C ALA A 476 9.17 -4.92 69.91
N ILE A 477 9.20 -3.84 69.12
CA ILE A 477 10.30 -2.86 68.98
C ILE A 477 11.67 -3.33 68.40
N ILE A 478 12.29 -2.36 67.70
CA ILE A 478 13.72 -2.07 67.48
C ILE A 478 14.20 -2.55 66.09
N SER A 479 14.22 -1.71 65.04
CA SER A 479 14.92 -0.44 64.78
C SER A 479 16.45 -0.55 64.67
N ARG A 480 16.98 -0.10 63.52
CA ARG A 480 18.26 0.59 63.23
C ARG A 480 18.68 0.28 61.77
N SER A 481 18.65 1.26 60.85
CA SER A 481 19.68 2.31 60.60
C SER A 481 21.03 1.68 60.22
N GLN A 482 21.80 2.07 59.21
CA GLN A 482 21.91 3.28 58.35
C GLN A 482 23.05 2.92 57.36
N ASP A 483 22.93 3.22 56.07
CA ASP A 483 23.62 4.31 55.34
C ASP A 483 24.89 3.91 54.55
N CYS A 484 25.10 4.72 53.49
CA CYS A 484 26.30 4.96 52.66
C CYS A 484 26.63 3.88 51.61
N VAL A 485 26.34 4.08 50.31
CA VAL A 485 26.82 5.09 49.31
C VAL A 485 28.30 4.89 48.96
N VAL A 486 28.59 4.63 47.67
CA VAL A 486 29.45 5.41 46.73
C VAL A 486 30.10 4.52 45.66
N LEU A 487 29.72 4.80 44.41
CA LEU A 487 30.46 4.83 43.13
C LEU A 487 31.59 3.82 42.84
N GLN A 488 31.47 3.16 41.68
CA GLN A 488 32.16 3.61 40.46
C GLN A 488 31.37 3.25 39.21
#